data_AF-A0A1X9SVK4-F1
#
_entry.id   AF-A0A1X9SVK4-F1
#
_cell.length_a   1.000
_cell.length_b   1.000
_cell.length_c   1.000
_cell.angle_alpha   90.00
_cell.angle_beta   90.00
_cell.angle_gamma   90.00
#
_symmetry.space_group_name_H-M   'P 1'
#
loop_
_entity.id
_entity.type
_entity.pdbx_description
1 polymer ?
#
loop_
_entity_poly.entity_id
_entity_poly.type
_entity_poly.pdbx_seq_one_letter_code
_entity_poly.pdbx_strand_id
1 'polypeptide(L)'
;MRVDTSVALNAYDAANTQNLGKERAIDDAALREQTDAFEAFLVKEVLDIALKNENPLFPKDPGDKIYNSMYNDAMSRALSGGFGFSQMLYDFLKARA
;
A
#
# COMPACT_ATOMS: atom_id res chain seq x y z
N MET A 1 24.65 16.58 -54.50
CA MET A 1 25.30 16.03 -53.29
C MET A 1 24.21 15.32 -52.49
N ARG A 2 24.21 13.98 -52.41
CA ARG A 2 23.22 13.23 -51.60
C ARG A 2 23.80 13.12 -50.19
N VAL A 3 23.16 13.75 -49.21
CA VAL A 3 23.60 13.70 -47.82
C VAL A 3 23.17 12.35 -47.27
N ASP A 4 24.13 11.56 -46.77
CA ASP A 4 23.87 10.27 -46.14
C ASP A 4 23.37 10.52 -44.71
N THR A 5 22.07 10.28 -44.48
CA THR A 5 21.39 10.49 -43.19
C THR A 5 21.25 9.20 -42.38
N SER A 6 21.75 8.06 -42.89
CA SER A 6 21.58 6.75 -42.26
C SER A 6 22.22 6.69 -40.87
N VAL A 7 23.39 7.30 -40.70
CA VAL A 7 24.11 7.37 -39.42
C VAL A 7 23.34 8.24 -38.40
N ALA A 8 22.74 9.33 -38.85
CA ALA A 8 21.96 10.23 -38.00
C ALA A 8 20.65 9.57 -37.53
N LEU A 9 19.99 8.81 -38.42
CA LEU A 9 18.80 8.02 -38.07
C LEU A 9 19.14 6.92 -37.05
N ASN A 10 20.21 6.16 -37.28
CA ASN A 10 20.63 5.10 -36.37
C ASN A 10 20.99 5.64 -34.97
N ALA A 11 21.64 6.80 -34.89
CA ALA A 11 21.94 7.45 -33.62
C ALA A 11 20.68 7.96 -32.90
N TYR A 12 19.70 8.45 -33.64
CA TYR A 12 18.41 8.89 -33.09
C TYR A 12 17.60 7.71 -32.53
N ASP A 13 17.54 6.59 -33.26
CA ASP A 13 16.82 5.39 -32.82
C ASP A 13 17.49 4.74 -31.60
N ALA A 14 18.83 4.73 -31.54
CA ALA A 14 19.58 4.27 -30.37
C ALA A 14 19.37 5.16 -29.13
N ALA A 15 19.21 6.47 -29.30
CA ALA A 15 18.94 7.39 -28.19
C ALA A 15 17.48 7.30 -27.70
N ASN A 16 16.53 7.08 -28.61
CA ASN A 16 15.12 6.96 -28.26
C ASN A 16 14.81 5.63 -27.54
N THR A 17 15.47 4.53 -27.94
CA THR A 17 15.33 3.21 -27.29
C THR A 17 15.89 3.14 -25.86
N GLN A 18 16.85 4.00 -25.49
CA GLN A 18 17.36 4.05 -24.11
C GLN A 18 16.33 4.57 -23.08
N ASN A 19 15.30 5.29 -23.53
CA ASN A 19 14.25 5.83 -22.66
C ASN A 19 12.98 4.95 -22.61
N LEU A 20 12.91 3.88 -23.42
CA LEU A 20 11.74 3.02 -23.55
C LEU A 20 11.77 1.76 -22.66
N GLY A 21 12.83 1.56 -21.87
CA GLY A 21 13.09 0.30 -21.16
C GLY A 21 13.27 0.38 -19.65
N LYS A 22 12.87 1.48 -19.00
CA LYS A 22 12.78 1.54 -17.54
C LYS A 22 11.31 1.49 -17.12
N GLU A 23 10.68 0.34 -17.32
CA GLU A 23 9.66 -0.08 -16.36
C GLU A 23 10.33 0.05 -14.99
N ARG A 24 9.80 0.93 -14.12
CA ARG A 24 10.28 0.97 -12.73
C ARG A 24 10.05 -0.43 -12.21
N ALA A 25 11.12 -1.17 -11.92
CA ALA A 25 10.99 -2.44 -11.24
C ALA A 25 10.20 -2.17 -9.95
N ILE A 26 8.94 -2.56 -9.97
CA ILE A 26 8.07 -2.42 -8.81
C ILE A 26 8.60 -3.42 -7.82
N ASP A 27 9.05 -2.91 -6.69
CA ASP A 27 9.42 -3.77 -5.58
C ASP A 27 8.12 -4.36 -5.01
N ASP A 28 7.81 -5.58 -5.46
CA ASP A 28 6.64 -6.35 -5.04
C ASP A 28 6.58 -6.49 -3.51
N ALA A 29 7.73 -6.55 -2.82
CA ALA A 29 7.79 -6.66 -1.37
C ALA A 29 7.40 -5.33 -0.71
N ALA A 30 7.94 -4.21 -1.19
CA ALA A 30 7.59 -2.89 -0.68
C ALA A 30 6.11 -2.54 -0.97
N LEU A 31 5.58 -2.93 -2.12
CA LEU A 31 4.17 -2.72 -2.47
C LEU A 31 3.25 -3.50 -1.53
N ARG A 32 3.60 -4.76 -1.24
CA ARG A 32 2.84 -5.61 -0.32
C ARG A 32 2.86 -5.06 1.11
N GLU A 33 4.03 -4.63 1.58
CA GLU A 33 4.18 -4.00 2.90
C GLU A 33 3.30 -2.75 3.04
N GLN A 34 3.27 -1.88 2.03
CA GLN A 34 2.42 -0.68 2.04
C GLN A 34 0.93 -1.03 2.01
N THR A 35 0.53 -2.05 1.27
CA THR A 35 -0.88 -2.49 1.21
C THR A 35 -1.34 -3.11 2.52
N ASP A 36 -0.48 -3.88 3.19
CA ASP A 36 -0.76 -4.46 4.51
C ASP A 36 -0.85 -3.36 5.58
N ALA A 37 0.05 -2.37 5.53
CA ALA A 37 0.01 -1.22 6.44
C ALA A 37 -1.27 -0.38 6.29
N PHE A 38 -1.76 -0.22 5.06
CA PHE A 38 -3.02 0.45 4.77
C PHE A 38 -4.22 -0.32 5.31
N GLU A 39 -4.27 -1.64 5.10
CA GLU A 39 -5.35 -2.49 5.64
C GLU A 39 -5.38 -2.42 7.17
N ALA A 40 -4.24 -2.48 7.85
CA ALA A 40 -4.16 -2.34 9.30
C ALA A 40 -4.73 -1.00 9.79
N PHE A 41 -4.41 0.10 9.11
CA PHE A 41 -4.97 1.42 9.40
C PHE A 41 -6.49 1.46 9.20
N LEU A 42 -6.99 0.94 8.08
CA LEU A 42 -8.42 0.88 7.79
C LEU A 42 -9.18 0.05 8.84
N VAL A 43 -8.67 -1.14 9.17
CA VAL A 43 -9.26 -2.01 10.20
C VAL A 43 -9.28 -1.32 11.55
N LYS A 44 -8.22 -0.58 11.90
CA LYS A 44 -8.17 0.21 13.13
C LYS A 44 -9.27 1.28 13.15
N GLU A 45 -9.42 2.06 12.10
CA GLU A 45 -10.45 3.12 12.04
C GLU A 45 -11.87 2.52 12.11
N VAL A 46 -12.11 1.40 11.41
CA VAL A 46 -13.40 0.68 11.49
C VAL A 46 -13.65 0.17 12.91
N LEU A 47 -12.64 -0.41 13.56
CA LEU A 47 -12.73 -0.91 14.93
C LEU A 47 -12.94 0.23 15.94
N ASP A 48 -12.24 1.35 15.77
CA ASP A 48 -12.39 2.54 16.60
C ASP A 48 -13.79 3.16 16.49
N ILE A 49 -14.42 3.11 15.30
CA ILE A 49 -15.82 3.52 15.11
C ILE A 49 -16.77 2.51 15.73
N ALA A 50 -16.54 1.21 15.54
CA ALA A 50 -17.39 0.14 16.06
C ALA A 50 -17.38 0.11 17.60
N LEU A 51 -16.21 0.26 18.24
CA LEU A 51 -16.05 0.27 19.69
C LEU A 51 -16.46 1.59 20.35
N LYS A 52 -16.54 2.70 19.59
CA LYS A 52 -17.07 3.98 20.11
C LYS A 52 -18.59 3.93 20.35
N ASN A 53 -19.31 3.01 19.70
CA ASN A 53 -20.73 2.82 19.96
C ASN A 53 -20.96 1.81 21.09
N GLU A 54 -21.29 2.38 22.26
CA GLU A 54 -22.05 1.76 23.34
C GLU A 54 -21.42 0.58 24.07
N ASN A 55 -20.59 0.88 25.07
CA ASN A 55 -20.77 0.20 26.35
C ASN A 55 -20.38 1.07 27.56
N PRO A 56 -21.34 1.73 28.25
CA PRO A 56 -21.07 2.40 29.52
C PRO A 56 -20.87 1.40 30.69
N LEU A 57 -20.75 0.09 30.41
CA LEU A 57 -20.61 -0.96 31.43
C LEU A 57 -19.26 -0.95 32.17
N PHE A 58 -18.27 -0.18 31.71
CA PHE A 58 -17.01 0.01 32.43
C PHE A 58 -16.85 1.47 32.86
N PRO A 59 -16.59 1.75 34.15
CA PRO A 59 -16.31 3.09 34.64
C PRO A 59 -15.13 3.68 33.86
N LYS A 60 -15.23 4.95 33.44
CA LYS A 60 -14.17 5.64 32.69
C LYS A 60 -12.95 5.89 33.57
N ASP A 61 -12.14 4.87 33.83
CA ASP A 61 -10.86 5.01 34.49
C ASP A 61 -9.76 5.37 33.48
N PRO A 62 -8.77 6.22 33.83
CA PRO A 62 -7.67 6.59 32.93
C PRO A 62 -6.87 5.39 32.40
N GLY A 63 -6.85 4.28 33.14
CA GLY A 63 -6.20 3.03 32.75
C GLY A 63 -6.91 2.27 31.63
N ASP A 64 -8.24 2.39 31.51
CA ASP A 64 -9.02 1.70 30.47
C ASP A 64 -8.65 2.17 29.07
N LYS A 65 -8.26 3.43 28.90
CA LYS A 65 -7.80 3.94 27.61
C LYS A 65 -6.52 3.26 27.15
N ILE A 66 -5.61 2.96 28.09
CA ILE A 66 -4.32 2.32 27.81
C ILE A 66 -4.54 0.84 27.46
N TYR A 67 -5.38 0.12 28.21
CA TYR A 67 -5.70 -1.27 27.92
C TYR A 67 -6.46 -1.43 26.60
N ASN A 68 -7.45 -0.56 26.34
CA ASN A 68 -8.16 -0.56 25.06
C ASN A 68 -7.24 -0.23 23.89
N SER A 69 -6.30 0.72 24.02
CA SER A 69 -5.36 1.02 22.93
C SER A 69 -4.41 -0.15 22.66
N MET A 70 -3.90 -0.81 23.71
CA MET A 70 -3.02 -1.99 23.54
C MET A 70 -3.78 -3.19 22.96
N TYR A 71 -5.02 -3.42 23.40
CA TYR A 71 -5.88 -4.47 22.87
C TYR A 71 -6.25 -4.22 21.42
N ASN A 72 -6.65 -2.99 21.07
CA ASN A 72 -6.96 -2.61 19.71
C ASN A 72 -5.73 -2.70 18.80
N ASP A 73 -4.54 -2.30 19.28
CA ASP A 73 -3.30 -2.43 18.52
C ASP A 73 -2.93 -3.91 18.27
N ALA A 74 -3.06 -4.77 19.29
CA ALA A 74 -2.79 -6.20 19.16
C ALA A 74 -3.80 -6.90 18.24
N MET A 75 -5.09 -6.57 18.38
CA MET A 75 -6.17 -7.12 17.57
C MET A 75 -6.10 -6.63 16.13
N SER A 76 -5.82 -5.34 15.90
CA SER A 76 -5.63 -4.76 14.56
C SER A 76 -4.47 -5.44 13.82
N ARG A 77 -3.34 -5.69 14.51
CA ARG A 77 -2.21 -6.45 13.94
C ARG A 77 -2.54 -7.92 13.67
N ALA A 78 -3.32 -8.55 14.54
CA ALA A 78 -3.72 -9.95 14.37
C ALA A 78 -4.74 -10.14 13.24
N LEU A 79 -5.59 -9.13 12.99
CA LEU A 79 -6.62 -9.14 11.95
C LEU A 79 -6.12 -8.57 10.61
N SER A 80 -5.02 -7.82 10.61
CA SER A 80 -4.30 -7.37 9.41
C SER A 80 -3.91 -8.58 8.54
N GLY A 81 -4.24 -8.55 7.25
CA GLY A 81 -4.05 -9.66 6.32
C GLY A 81 -5.14 -10.74 6.34
N GLY A 82 -6.04 -10.74 7.34
CA GLY A 82 -7.15 -11.70 7.45
C GLY A 82 -8.43 -11.30 6.70
N PHE A 83 -8.61 -9.99 6.43
CA PHE A 83 -9.78 -9.47 5.74
C PHE A 83 -9.66 -9.48 4.20
N GLY A 84 -8.43 -9.63 3.67
CA GLY A 84 -8.18 -9.76 2.24
C GLY A 84 -8.21 -8.43 1.46
N PHE A 85 -8.35 -7.29 2.16
CA PHE A 85 -8.29 -5.98 1.52
C PHE A 85 -6.88 -5.61 1.09
N SER A 86 -5.84 -6.05 1.81
CA SER A 86 -4.46 -5.83 1.40
C SER A 86 -4.13 -6.54 0.09
N GLN A 87 -4.57 -7.79 -0.07
CA GLN A 87 -4.40 -8.56 -1.29
C GLN A 87 -5.17 -7.94 -2.46
N MET A 88 -6.42 -7.50 -2.25
CA MET A 88 -7.21 -6.81 -3.28
C MET A 88 -6.55 -5.51 -3.74
N LEU A 89 -6.03 -4.71 -2.81
CA LEU A 89 -5.34 -3.45 -3.13
C LEU A 89 -3.99 -3.71 -3.82
N TYR A 90 -3.23 -4.71 -3.36
CA TYR A 90 -2.00 -5.16 -3.99
C TYR A 90 -2.24 -5.57 -5.45
N ASP A 91 -3.25 -6.42 -5.69
CA ASP A 91 -3.60 -6.88 -7.03
C ASP A 91 -4.10 -5.74 -7.91
N PHE A 92 -4.87 -4.79 -7.36
CA PHE A 92 -5.32 -3.60 -8.09
C PHE A 92 -4.16 -2.68 -8.50
N LEU A 93 -3.22 -2.43 -7.59
CA LEU A 93 -2.05 -1.59 -7.86
C LEU A 93 -1.12 -2.28 -8.86
N LYS A 94 -0.88 -3.58 -8.72
CA LYS A 94 -0.07 -4.38 -9.65
C LYS A 94 -0.69 -4.48 -11.05
N ALA A 95 -2.02 -4.52 -11.16
CA ALA A 95 -2.70 -4.53 -12.45
C ALA A 95 -2.63 -3.20 -13.21
N ARG A 96 -2.20 -2.11 -12.57
CA ARG A 96 -2.20 -0.75 -13.14
C ARG A 96 -0.82 -0.08 -13.17
N ALA A 97 0.21 -0.78 -12.72
CA ALA A 97 1.57 -0.27 -12.62
C ALA A 97 2.45 -0.89 -13.72
#